data_AF-A0A2V6J3A9-F1
#
_entry.id   AF-A0A2V6J3A9-F1
#
_cell.length_a   1.000
_cell.length_b   1.000
_cell.length_c   1.000
_cell.angle_alpha   90.00
_cell.angle_beta   90.00
_cell.angle_gamma   90.00
#
_symmetry.space_group_name_H-M   'P 1'
#
loop_
_entity.id
_entity.type
_entity.pdbx_description
1 polymer ?
#
loop_
_entity_poly.entity_id
_entity_poly.type
_entity_poly.pdbx_seq_one_letter_code
_entity_poly.pdbx_strand_id
1 'polypeptide(L)'
;MLRLGHKRSLARKTAFDAVLLVILASVLSRAINGSAAFFATIGGGFVIVFLHRLLALAAYYSHSLGLLLKGAPEVIVENGNMIRAVMRRNHVSEHDLEEDLRLDANCDSLEEVRLARIERSGDISFIKKKAD
;
A
#
# COMPACT_ATOMS: atom_id res chain seq x y z
N MET A 1 -22.27 -8.79 -2.62
CA MET A 1 -21.57 -9.47 -1.51
C MET A 1 -20.21 -9.94 -2.03
N LEU A 2 -19.14 -9.15 -2.12
CA LEU A 2 -18.63 -8.08 -1.29
C LEU A 2 -18.44 -6.82 -2.14
N ARG A 3 -18.95 -5.68 -1.65
CA ARG A 3 -18.56 -4.36 -2.12
C ARG A 3 -17.03 -4.30 -1.93
N LEU A 4 -16.25 -4.38 -3.01
CA LEU A 4 -14.80 -4.16 -3.05
C LEU A 4 -14.52 -2.67 -2.75
N GLY A 5 -15.05 -2.20 -1.62
CA GLY A 5 -14.92 -0.84 -1.15
C GLY A 5 -13.48 -0.61 -0.75
N HIS A 6 -12.83 0.30 -1.48
CA HIS A 6 -12.53 1.63 -0.94
C HIS A 6 -12.08 1.69 0.53
N LYS A 7 -11.16 0.82 0.94
CA LYS A 7 -10.32 1.00 2.14
C LYS A 7 -8.87 1.21 1.73
N ARG A 8 -8.63 2.12 0.79
CA ARG A 8 -7.36 2.16 0.05
C ARG A 8 -6.15 2.55 0.90
N SER A 9 -6.33 3.03 2.13
CA SER A 9 -5.22 3.61 2.90
C SER A 9 -4.63 2.76 4.04
N LEU A 10 -5.43 2.12 4.88
CA LEU A 10 -4.95 1.78 6.23
C LEU A 10 -4.06 0.52 6.37
N ALA A 11 -3.78 -0.22 5.30
CA ALA A 11 -3.62 -1.66 5.46
C ALA A 11 -2.46 -2.36 4.74
N ARG A 12 -1.44 -1.74 4.10
CA ARG A 12 -0.55 -2.53 3.20
C ARG A 12 0.78 -3.06 3.75
N LYS A 13 1.54 -2.29 4.54
CA LYS A 13 2.61 -2.91 5.37
C LYS A 13 1.96 -3.95 6.29
N THR A 14 0.86 -3.55 6.92
CA THR A 14 0.02 -4.39 7.76
C THR A 14 -0.68 -5.54 7.02
N ALA A 15 -1.00 -5.46 5.72
CA ALA A 15 -1.68 -6.57 5.01
C ALA A 15 -0.71 -7.67 4.66
N PHE A 16 0.47 -7.35 4.15
CA PHE A 16 1.50 -8.37 3.94
C PHE A 16 1.88 -9.04 5.26
N ASP A 17 2.05 -8.24 6.31
CA ASP A 17 2.35 -8.75 7.66
C ASP A 17 1.16 -9.53 8.25
N ALA A 18 -0.09 -9.12 8.00
CA ALA A 18 -1.28 -9.82 8.45
C ALA A 18 -1.48 -11.14 7.71
N VAL A 19 -1.25 -11.18 6.39
CA VAL A 19 -1.28 -12.42 5.60
C VAL A 19 -0.20 -13.36 6.10
N LEU A 20 1.02 -12.86 6.33
CA LEU A 20 2.10 -13.65 6.91
C LEU A 20 1.72 -14.20 8.29
N LEU A 21 1.12 -13.37 9.15
CA LEU A 21 0.66 -13.77 10.48
C LEU A 21 -0.42 -14.85 10.40
N VAL A 22 -1.37 -14.74 9.46
CA VAL A 22 -2.42 -15.75 9.22
C VAL A 22 -1.80 -17.07 8.75
N ILE A 23 -0.84 -17.01 7.82
CA ILE A 23 -0.11 -18.20 7.34
C ILE A 23 0.65 -18.85 8.50
N LEU A 24 1.37 -18.07 9.30
CA LEU A 24 2.13 -18.58 10.44
C LEU A 24 1.23 -19.18 11.52
N ALA A 25 0.09 -18.53 11.82
CA ALA A 25 -0.90 -19.07 12.74
C ALA A 25 -1.45 -20.42 12.25
N SER A 26 -1.73 -20.55 10.94
CA SER A 26 -2.17 -21.81 10.34
C SER A 26 -1.10 -22.91 10.38
N VAL A 27 0.15 -22.55 10.10
CA VAL A 27 1.30 -23.46 10.21
C VAL A 27 1.48 -23.94 11.66
N LEU A 28 1.46 -23.02 12.61
CA LEU A 28 1.60 -23.33 14.04
C LEU A 28 0.44 -24.18 14.55
N SER A 29 -0.80 -23.89 14.13
CA SER A 29 -1.97 -24.69 14.47
C SER A 29 -1.82 -26.15 14.03
N ARG A 30 -1.33 -26.39 12.81
CA ARG A 30 -1.06 -27.74 12.29
C ARG A 30 0.06 -28.48 13.03
N ALA A 31 1.05 -27.74 13.55
CA ALA A 31 2.12 -28.32 14.37
C ALA A 31 1.59 -28.72 15.76
N ILE A 32 0.77 -27.87 16.40
CA ILE A 32 0.24 -28.11 17.75
C ILE A 32 -0.76 -29.26 17.77
N ASN A 33 -1.66 -29.34 16.79
CA ASN A 33 -2.70 -30.37 16.74
C ASN A 33 -2.20 -31.73 16.20
N GLY A 34 -0.92 -31.83 15.84
CA GLY A 34 -0.31 -33.06 15.32
C GLY A 34 -0.79 -33.48 13.92
N SER A 35 -1.51 -32.64 13.20
CA SER A 35 -1.97 -32.94 11.82
C SER A 35 -0.84 -32.94 10.78
N ALA A 36 0.32 -32.39 11.14
CA ALA A 36 1.54 -32.40 10.34
C ALA A 36 2.78 -32.68 11.20
N ALA A 37 3.87 -33.13 10.58
CA ALA A 37 5.13 -33.39 11.27
C ALA A 37 5.68 -32.10 11.91
N PHE A 38 5.87 -32.12 13.24
CA PHE A 38 6.18 -30.93 14.04
C PHE A 38 7.41 -30.16 13.53
N PHE A 39 8.57 -30.82 13.45
CA PHE A 39 9.82 -30.18 13.03
C PHE A 39 9.80 -29.68 11.59
N ALA A 40 9.17 -30.43 10.67
CA ALA A 40 9.03 -30.00 9.28
C ALA A 40 8.12 -28.77 9.16
N THR A 41 7.04 -28.72 9.95
CA THR A 41 6.08 -27.61 9.96
C THR A 41 6.70 -26.33 10.52
N ILE A 42 7.42 -26.43 11.65
CA ILE A 42 8.16 -25.31 12.23
C ILE A 42 9.27 -24.84 11.28
N GLY A 43 10.00 -25.77 10.66
CA GLY A 43 11.03 -25.47 9.65
C GLY A 43 10.43 -24.72 8.44
N GLY A 44 9.29 -25.18 7.93
CA GLY A 44 8.57 -24.49 6.85
C GLY A 44 8.14 -23.07 7.22
N GLY A 45 7.62 -22.88 8.45
CA GLY A 45 7.31 -21.55 8.97
C GLY A 45 8.54 -20.63 9.02
N PHE A 46 9.67 -21.15 9.49
CA PHE A 46 10.93 -20.41 9.53
C PHE A 46 11.41 -20.01 8.12
N VAL A 47 11.32 -20.91 7.15
CA VAL A 47 11.68 -20.63 5.75
C VAL A 47 10.82 -19.50 5.18
N ILE A 48 9.51 -19.50 5.47
CA ILE A 48 8.59 -18.44 5.00
C ILE A 48 8.99 -17.08 5.59
N VAL A 49 9.26 -17.02 6.90
CA VAL A 49 9.73 -15.78 7.56
C VAL A 49 11.06 -15.31 7.00
N PHE A 50 12.00 -16.25 6.80
CA PHE A 50 13.31 -15.96 6.24
C PHE A 50 13.20 -15.39 4.81
N LEU A 51 12.38 -16.02 3.95
CA LEU A 51 12.13 -15.56 2.59
C LEU A 51 11.48 -14.17 2.58
N HIS A 52 10.50 -13.93 3.45
CA HIS A 52 9.87 -12.61 3.59
C HIS A 52 10.90 -11.53 3.97
N ARG A 53 11.79 -11.83 4.93
CA ARG A 53 12.88 -10.91 5.32
C ARG A 53 13.87 -10.68 4.19
N LEU A 54 14.22 -11.73 3.45
CA LEU A 54 15.15 -11.65 2.32
C LEU A 54 14.56 -10.80 1.18
N LEU A 55 13.27 -10.96 0.86
CA LEU A 55 12.56 -10.11 -0.10
C LEU A 55 12.52 -8.65 0.35
N ALA A 56 12.29 -8.40 1.64
CA ALA A 56 12.30 -7.04 2.18
C ALA A 56 13.68 -6.37 2.07
N LEU A 57 14.77 -7.12 2.32
CA LEU A 57 16.15 -6.67 2.14
C LEU A 57 16.50 -6.48 0.66
N ALA A 58 16.11 -7.41 -0.21
CA ALA A 58 16.32 -7.28 -1.65
C ALA A 58 15.61 -6.05 -2.22
N ALA A 59 14.39 -5.77 -1.76
CA ALA A 59 13.65 -4.55 -2.11
C ALA A 59 14.25 -3.26 -1.53
N TYR A 60 15.10 -3.37 -0.50
CA TYR A 60 15.85 -2.24 0.06
C TYR A 60 17.09 -1.92 -0.77
N TYR A 61 17.85 -2.94 -1.18
CA TYR A 61 19.08 -2.75 -1.97
C TYR A 61 18.83 -2.52 -3.47
N SER A 62 17.75 -3.06 -4.03
CA SER A 62 17.43 -2.90 -5.45
C SER A 62 16.26 -1.93 -5.63
N HIS A 63 16.56 -0.77 -6.22
CA HIS A 63 15.56 0.24 -6.55
C HIS A 63 14.48 -0.30 -7.51
N SER A 64 14.87 -1.13 -8.48
CA SER A 64 13.96 -1.77 -9.44
C SER A 64 13.03 -2.79 -8.78
N LEU A 65 13.53 -3.58 -7.81
CA LEU A 65 12.67 -4.47 -7.01
C LEU A 65 11.76 -3.67 -6.08
N GLY A 66 12.27 -2.57 -5.50
CA GLY A 66 11.46 -1.63 -4.73
C GLY A 66 10.32 -1.03 -5.56
N LEU A 67 10.58 -0.63 -6.80
CA LEU A 67 9.59 -0.13 -7.77
C LEU A 67 8.58 -1.21 -8.17
N LEU A 68 9.05 -2.43 -8.47
CA LEU A 68 8.16 -3.53 -8.85
C LEU A 68 7.24 -3.96 -7.70
N LEU A 69 7.77 -4.01 -6.48
CA LEU A 69 7.04 -4.49 -5.30
C LEU A 69 6.18 -3.40 -4.63
N LYS A 70 6.64 -2.14 -4.64
CA LYS A 70 6.00 -1.02 -3.91
C LYS A 70 5.49 0.10 -4.81
N GLY A 71 5.77 0.07 -6.11
CA GLY A 71 5.43 1.17 -7.03
C GLY A 71 6.34 2.39 -6.91
N ALA A 72 6.05 3.42 -7.70
CA ALA A 72 6.61 4.77 -7.58
C ALA A 72 5.50 5.77 -7.25
N PRO A 73 5.79 6.81 -6.46
CA PRO A 73 4.86 7.91 -6.32
C PRO A 73 4.72 8.65 -7.66
N GLU A 74 3.50 8.98 -8.04
CA GLU A 74 3.21 9.69 -9.30
C GLU A 74 2.39 10.95 -9.03
N VAL A 75 2.70 12.04 -9.73
CA VAL A 75 1.96 13.29 -9.60
C VAL A 75 0.63 13.16 -10.32
N ILE A 76 -0.47 13.41 -9.60
CA ILE A 76 -1.84 13.38 -10.13
C ILE A 76 -2.46 14.77 -10.23
N VAL A 77 -1.97 15.75 -9.47
CA VAL A 77 -2.36 17.16 -9.57
C VAL A 77 -1.13 18.04 -9.51
N GLU A 78 -1.07 19.04 -10.39
CA GLU A 78 -0.04 20.07 -10.39
C GLU A 78 -0.67 21.46 -10.56
N ASN A 79 -0.46 22.32 -9.57
CA ASN A 79 -0.99 23.70 -9.50
C ASN A 79 -2.49 23.81 -9.76
N GLY A 80 -3.27 22.85 -9.27
CA GLY A 80 -4.73 22.76 -9.46
C GLY A 80 -5.18 22.04 -10.72
N ASN A 81 -4.25 21.64 -11.61
CA ASN A 81 -4.58 20.90 -12.82
C ASN A 81 -4.48 19.40 -12.58
N MET A 82 -5.56 18.67 -12.87
CA MET A 82 -5.61 17.22 -12.78
C MET A 82 -4.91 16.55 -13.97
N ILE A 83 -3.96 15.66 -13.69
CA ILE A 83 -3.26 14.86 -14.69
C ILE A 83 -4.06 13.57 -14.92
N ARG A 84 -5.17 13.70 -15.67
CA ARG A 84 -6.14 12.60 -15.91
C ARG A 84 -5.53 11.30 -16.43
N ALA A 85 -4.44 11.38 -17.21
CA ALA A 85 -3.74 10.19 -17.70
C ALA A 85 -3.13 9.35 -16.56
N VAL A 86 -2.52 10.03 -15.57
CA VAL A 86 -1.92 9.40 -14.39
C VAL A 86 -3.01 8.88 -13.46
N MET A 87 -4.07 9.67 -13.23
CA MET A 87 -5.22 9.24 -12.44
C MET A 87 -5.87 7.97 -13.02
N ARG A 88 -6.05 7.92 -14.35
CA ARG A 88 -6.60 6.74 -15.04
C ARG A 88 -5.71 5.51 -14.88
N ARG A 89 -4.39 5.64 -15.06
CA ARG A 89 -3.44 4.53 -14.86
C ARG A 89 -3.46 3.99 -13.43
N ASN A 90 -3.68 4.87 -12.46
CA ASN A 90 -3.73 4.51 -11.05
C ASN A 90 -5.14 4.17 -10.54
N HIS A 91 -6.15 4.14 -11.41
CA HIS A 91 -7.55 3.91 -11.05
C HIS A 91 -8.01 4.83 -9.91
N VAL A 92 -7.69 6.12 -10.02
CA VAL A 92 -8.17 7.18 -9.12
C VAL A 92 -9.23 7.97 -9.88
N SER A 93 -10.45 7.98 -9.37
CA SER A 93 -11.52 8.81 -9.92
C SER A 93 -11.40 10.25 -9.40
N GLU A 94 -12.07 11.19 -10.08
CA GLU A 94 -12.15 12.58 -9.59
C GLU A 94 -12.83 12.65 -8.22
N HIS A 95 -13.81 11.77 -7.96
CA HIS A 95 -14.50 11.71 -6.68
C HIS A 95 -13.61 11.19 -5.55
N ASP A 96 -12.71 10.23 -5.84
CA ASP A 96 -11.72 9.75 -4.86
C ASP A 96 -10.75 10.89 -4.49
N LEU A 97 -10.29 11.64 -5.50
CA LEU A 97 -9.39 12.79 -5.30
C LEU A 97 -10.07 13.89 -4.47
N GLU A 98 -11.32 14.23 -4.79
CA GLU A 98 -12.10 15.22 -4.04
C GLU A 98 -12.42 14.77 -2.60
N GLU A 99 -12.64 13.47 -2.38
CA GLU A 99 -12.81 12.90 -1.05
C GLU A 99 -11.52 13.05 -0.22
N ASP A 100 -10.39 12.60 -0.75
CA ASP A 100 -9.09 12.71 -0.07
C ASP A 100 -8.67 14.19 0.12
N LEU A 101 -9.04 15.08 -0.80
CA LEU A 101 -8.82 16.52 -0.66
C LEU A 101 -9.56 17.09 0.57
N ARG A 102 -10.80 16.67 0.81
CA ARG A 102 -11.57 17.11 1.98
C ARG A 102 -11.05 16.49 3.27
N LEU A 103 -10.75 15.19 3.25
CA LEU A 103 -10.33 14.45 4.45
C LEU A 103 -8.92 14.81 4.92
N ASP A 104 -7.96 14.87 3.98
CA ASP A 104 -6.53 14.99 4.33
C ASP A 104 -6.01 16.42 4.14
N ALA A 105 -6.43 17.11 3.07
CA ALA A 105 -5.98 18.47 2.82
C ALA A 105 -6.84 19.54 3.53
N ASN A 106 -8.06 19.22 3.98
CA ASN A 106 -9.00 20.20 4.54
C ASN A 106 -9.18 21.42 3.60
N CYS A 107 -9.35 21.16 2.31
CA CYS A 107 -9.62 22.16 1.28
C CYS A 107 -10.83 21.72 0.45
N ASP A 108 -11.60 22.68 -0.05
CA ASP A 108 -12.73 22.41 -0.95
C ASP A 108 -12.37 22.64 -2.43
N SER A 109 -11.25 23.32 -2.71
CA SER A 109 -10.81 23.63 -4.07
C SER A 109 -9.44 23.04 -4.39
N LEU A 110 -9.34 22.40 -5.57
CA LEU A 110 -8.06 21.96 -6.14
C LEU A 110 -7.14 23.15 -6.47
N GLU A 111 -7.68 24.36 -6.64
CA GLU A 111 -6.85 25.54 -6.92
C GLU A 111 -5.90 25.89 -5.78
N GLU A 112 -6.23 25.49 -4.55
CA GLU A 112 -5.37 25.67 -3.36
C GLU A 112 -4.22 24.65 -3.33
N VAL A 113 -4.27 23.62 -4.17
CA VAL A 113 -3.27 22.54 -4.22
C VAL A 113 -2.17 22.89 -5.21
N ARG A 114 -0.93 22.94 -4.72
CA ARG A 114 0.27 23.07 -5.54
C ARG A 114 0.66 21.73 -6.15
N LEU A 115 0.57 20.66 -5.38
CA LEU A 115 0.96 19.33 -5.83
C LEU A 115 0.13 18.26 -5.11
N ALA A 116 -0.41 17.29 -5.84
CA ALA A 116 -0.89 16.05 -5.24
C ALA A 116 -0.22 14.84 -5.90
N ARG A 117 0.14 13.86 -5.08
CA ARG A 117 0.79 12.62 -5.53
C ARG A 117 0.03 11.42 -5.01
N ILE A 118 -0.15 10.42 -5.86
CA ILE A 118 -0.46 9.09 -5.35
C ILE A 118 0.83 8.47 -4.83
N GLU A 119 0.84 8.12 -3.56
CA GLU A 119 1.96 7.48 -2.89
C GLU A 119 1.98 5.97 -3.16
N ARG A 120 3.10 5.33 -2.81
CA ARG A 120 3.26 3.86 -2.88
C ARG A 120 2.20 3.08 -2.10
N SER A 121 1.62 3.69 -1.05
CA SER A 121 0.52 3.11 -0.29
C SER A 121 -0.78 3.08 -1.08
N GLY A 122 -0.94 3.95 -2.08
CA GLY A 122 -2.20 4.26 -2.76
C GLY A 122 -2.92 5.47 -2.17
N ASP A 123 -2.37 6.08 -1.12
CA ASP A 123 -2.87 7.33 -0.54
C ASP A 123 -2.54 8.51 -1.42
N ILE A 124 -3.34 9.56 -1.33
CA ILE A 124 -3.04 10.82 -2.00
C ILE A 124 -2.41 11.77 -0.99
N SER A 125 -1.16 12.17 -1.24
CA SER A 125 -0.50 13.23 -0.49
C SER A 125 -0.72 14.57 -1.17
N PHE A 126 -0.95 15.63 -0.38
CA PHE A 126 -1.21 16.99 -0.87
C PHE A 126 -0.17 17.98 -0.34
N ILE A 127 0.23 18.92 -1.20
CA ILE A 127 1.00 20.10 -0.83
C ILE A 127 0.22 21.33 -1.29
N LYS A 128 -0.20 22.16 -0.33
CA LYS A 128 -0.91 23.42 -0.60
C LYS A 128 0.02 24.48 -1.21
N LYS A 129 -0.57 25.43 -1.94
CA LYS A 129 0.11 26.68 -2.31
C LYS A 129 0.42 27.46 -1.03
N LYS A 130 1.54 28.18 -1.00
CA LYS A 130 1.81 29.12 0.09
C LYS A 130 0.74 30.22 0.00
N ALA A 131 0.10 30.53 1.12
CA ALA A 131 -0.57 31.81 1.26
C ALA A 131 0.55 32.86 1.33
N ASP A 132 0.55 33.80 0.39
CA ASP A 132 1.40 34.98 0.46
C ASP A 132 0.90 35.92 1.57
#